data_AF-A0A4R7UZX0-F1
#
_entry.id   AF-A0A4R7UZX0-F1
#
_cell.length_a   1.000
_cell.length_b   1.000
_cell.length_c   1.000
_cell.angle_alpha   90.00
_cell.angle_beta   90.00
_cell.angle_gamma   90.00
#
_symmetry.space_group_name_H-M   'P 1'
#
loop_
_entity.id
_entity.type
_entity.pdbx_description
1 polymer ?
#
loop_
_entity_poly.entity_id
_entity_poly.type
_entity_poly.pdbx_seq_one_letter_code
_entity_poly.pdbx_strand_id
1 'polypeptide(L)'
;MRVDALRNRDRIHEVARTLFAERGTEVPMAAVARHAGVVTLYRRFPTKEALVTEVFTDQFATCVSVVDDALADRDPWRGFSTAFLAPRRAAGCVPTSHRPTSRCCSGPSAA
;
A
#
# COMPACT_ATOMS: atom_id res chain seq x y z
N MET A 1 -25.93 -6.08 3.39
CA MET A 1 -24.86 -7.07 3.66
C MET A 1 -23.59 -6.92 2.82
N ARG A 2 -23.58 -6.40 1.58
CA ARG A 2 -22.30 -6.15 0.85
C ARG A 2 -21.49 -4.98 1.43
N VAL A 3 -22.17 -3.94 1.92
CA VAL A 3 -21.53 -2.76 2.54
C VAL A 3 -20.78 -3.14 3.83
N ASP A 4 -21.35 -4.02 4.65
CA ASP A 4 -20.72 -4.48 5.89
C ASP A 4 -19.47 -5.31 5.62
N ALA A 5 -19.50 -6.15 4.58
CA ALA A 5 -18.34 -6.93 4.15
C ALA A 5 -17.18 -6.04 3.68
N LEU A 6 -17.49 -4.96 2.94
CA LEU A 6 -16.49 -3.98 2.52
C LEU A 6 -15.90 -3.23 3.71
N ARG A 7 -16.75 -2.69 4.60
CA ARG A 7 -16.27 -1.99 5.82
C ARG A 7 -15.43 -2.89 6.71
N ASN A 8 -15.79 -4.16 6.84
CA ASN A 8 -15.01 -5.13 7.60
C ASN A 8 -13.65 -5.39 6.93
N ARG A 9 -13.61 -5.49 5.59
CA ARG A 9 -12.34 -5.61 4.86
C ARG A 9 -11.44 -4.40 5.10
N ASP A 10 -11.98 -3.19 4.98
CA ASP A 10 -11.20 -1.97 5.11
C ASP A 10 -10.67 -1.80 6.55
N ARG A 11 -11.47 -2.17 7.56
CA ARG A 11 -11.02 -2.22 8.97
C ARG A 11 -9.91 -3.24 9.21
N ILE A 12 -10.04 -4.44 8.63
CA ILE A 12 -8.99 -5.46 8.73
C ILE A 12 -7.68 -4.92 8.11
N HIS A 13 -7.77 -4.31 6.94
CA HIS A 13 -6.63 -3.73 6.24
C HIS A 13 -5.90 -2.69 7.08
N GLU A 14 -6.64 -1.72 7.61
CA GLU A 14 -6.04 -0.63 8.38
C GLU A 14 -5.37 -1.15 9.65
N VAL A 15 -6.07 -1.97 10.43
CA VAL A 15 -5.53 -2.54 11.67
C VAL A 15 -4.33 -3.45 11.42
N ALA A 16 -4.40 -4.29 10.38
CA ALA A 16 -3.29 -5.17 10.02
C ALA A 16 -2.05 -4.35 9.61
N ARG A 17 -2.25 -3.29 8.81
CA ARG A 17 -1.15 -2.40 8.39
C ARG A 17 -0.46 -1.76 9.59
N THR A 18 -1.23 -1.21 10.53
CA THR A 18 -0.68 -0.61 11.75
C THR A 18 0.08 -1.63 12.58
N LEU A 19 -0.53 -2.78 12.88
CA LEU A 19 0.09 -3.79 13.73
C LEU A 19 1.35 -4.40 13.10
N PHE A 20 1.34 -4.65 11.79
CA PHE A 20 2.51 -5.16 11.09
C PHE A 20 3.63 -4.13 10.97
N ALA A 21 3.30 -2.84 10.82
CA ALA A 21 4.31 -1.78 10.81
C ALA A 21 4.99 -1.60 12.18
N GLU A 22 4.23 -1.71 13.28
CA GLU A 22 4.77 -1.52 14.63
C GLU A 22 5.52 -2.74 15.17
N ARG A 23 5.04 -3.95 14.86
CA ARG A 23 5.46 -5.19 15.55
C ARG A 23 5.93 -6.28 14.60
N GLY A 24 6.02 -5.98 13.31
CA GLY A 24 6.36 -6.94 12.26
C GLY A 24 5.22 -7.90 11.92
N THR A 25 5.47 -8.76 10.93
CA THR A 25 4.49 -9.74 10.44
C THR A 25 4.32 -10.95 11.36
N GLU A 26 4.97 -10.98 12.54
CA GLU A 26 4.82 -12.04 13.54
C GLU A 26 3.51 -11.93 14.34
N VAL A 27 2.85 -10.76 14.32
CA VAL A 27 1.56 -10.52 15.01
C VAL A 27 0.53 -11.61 14.69
N PRO A 28 -0.08 -12.29 15.68
CA PRO A 28 -1.07 -13.33 15.43
C PRO A 28 -2.31 -12.82 14.71
N MET A 29 -2.88 -13.61 13.80
CA MET A 29 -4.14 -13.32 13.10
C MET A 29 -5.30 -13.01 14.07
N ALA A 30 -5.34 -13.71 15.22
CA ALA A 30 -6.32 -13.47 16.28
C ALA A 30 -6.18 -12.07 16.91
N ALA A 31 -4.95 -11.55 17.01
CA ALA A 31 -4.73 -10.19 17.50
C ALA A 31 -5.27 -9.16 16.50
N VAL A 32 -5.05 -9.36 15.20
CA VAL A 32 -5.63 -8.51 14.15
C VAL A 32 -7.15 -8.53 14.20
N ALA A 33 -7.77 -9.72 14.26
CA ALA A 33 -9.23 -9.87 14.33
C ALA A 33 -9.83 -9.14 15.55
N ARG A 34 -9.18 -9.26 16.72
CA ARG A 34 -9.59 -8.60 17.96
C ARG A 34 -9.52 -7.07 17.85
N HIS A 35 -8.41 -6.52 17.32
CA HIS A 35 -8.27 -5.06 17.18
C HIS A 35 -9.18 -4.49 16.08
N ALA A 36 -9.45 -5.27 15.03
CA ALA A 36 -10.40 -4.87 13.98
C ALA A 36 -11.87 -5.02 14.39
N GLY A 37 -12.17 -5.72 15.49
CA GLY A 37 -13.53 -5.95 15.96
C GLY A 37 -14.37 -6.82 15.01
N VAL A 38 -13.72 -7.75 14.28
CA VAL A 38 -14.37 -8.59 13.27
C VAL A 38 -14.27 -10.07 13.62
N VAL A 39 -15.34 -10.81 13.33
CA VAL A 39 -15.37 -12.27 13.50
C VAL A 39 -14.98 -12.99 12.19
N THR A 40 -15.10 -12.32 11.04
CA THR A 40 -15.01 -12.92 9.70
C THR A 40 -13.60 -12.96 9.11
N LEU A 41 -12.55 -12.64 9.89
CA LEU A 41 -11.19 -12.52 9.38
C LEU A 41 -10.71 -13.82 8.72
N TYR A 42 -10.82 -14.95 9.42
CA TYR A 42 -10.38 -16.26 8.92
C TYR A 42 -11.16 -16.75 7.69
N ARG A 43 -12.43 -16.35 7.55
CA ARG A 43 -13.23 -16.67 6.36
C ARG A 43 -12.74 -15.90 5.13
N ARG A 44 -12.24 -14.68 5.32
CA ARG A 44 -11.75 -13.82 4.23
C ARG A 44 -10.28 -14.08 3.91
N PHE A 45 -9.50 -14.35 4.95
CA PHE A 45 -8.06 -14.56 4.91
C PHE A 45 -7.76 -15.90 5.58
N PRO A 46 -7.75 -17.00 4.81
CA PRO A 46 -7.56 -18.34 5.37
C PRO A 46 -6.16 -18.52 5.97
N THR A 47 -5.18 -17.76 5.47
CA THR A 47 -3.79 -17.81 5.95
C THR A 47 -3.27 -16.41 6.27
N LYS A 48 -2.21 -16.35 7.07
CA LYS A 48 -1.54 -15.09 7.42
C LYS A 48 -0.91 -14.45 6.20
N GLU A 49 -0.32 -15.28 5.34
CA GLU A 49 0.30 -14.89 4.09
C GLU A 49 -0.72 -14.19 3.20
N ALA A 50 -1.95 -14.72 3.09
CA ALA A 50 -3.01 -14.08 2.32
C ALA A 50 -3.34 -12.67 2.85
N LEU A 51 -3.38 -12.49 4.17
CA LEU A 51 -3.61 -11.18 4.77
C LEU A 51 -2.42 -10.23 4.51
N VAL A 52 -1.19 -10.69 4.75
CA VAL A 52 0.02 -9.90 4.53
C VAL A 52 0.11 -9.47 3.07
N THR A 53 -0.05 -10.39 2.12
CA THR A 53 -0.04 -10.09 0.69
C THR A 53 -1.07 -9.01 0.36
N GLU A 54 -2.33 -9.15 0.80
CA GLU A 54 -3.37 -8.16 0.47
C GLU A 54 -3.04 -6.78 1.07
N VAL A 55 -2.62 -6.72 2.34
CA VAL A 55 -2.34 -5.46 3.06
C VAL A 55 -1.16 -4.68 2.47
N PHE A 56 -0.14 -5.38 1.98
CA PHE A 56 1.06 -4.77 1.40
C PHE A 56 1.01 -4.60 -0.12
N THR A 57 0.00 -5.13 -0.81
CA THR A 57 -0.11 -5.03 -2.29
C THR A 57 0.00 -3.59 -2.77
N ASP A 58 -0.74 -2.65 -2.18
CA ASP A 58 -0.73 -1.24 -2.59
C ASP A 58 0.61 -0.55 -2.30
N GLN A 59 1.26 -0.90 -1.19
CA GLN A 59 2.56 -0.36 -0.82
C GLN A 59 3.64 -0.84 -1.79
N PHE A 60 3.63 -2.13 -2.14
CA PHE A 60 4.54 -2.67 -3.15
C PHE A 60 4.28 -2.06 -4.53
N ALA A 61 3.02 -1.90 -4.94
CA ALA A 61 2.68 -1.23 -6.20
C ALA A 61 3.23 0.21 -6.25
N THR A 62 3.14 0.94 -5.13
CA THR A 62 3.72 2.28 -5.01
C THR A 62 5.25 2.24 -5.12
N CYS A 63 5.91 1.27 -4.49
CA CYS A 63 7.36 1.12 -4.58
C CYS A 63 7.81 0.78 -6.00
N VAL A 64 7.07 -0.08 -6.71
CA VAL A 64 7.32 -0.41 -8.12
C VAL A 64 7.19 0.83 -8.98
N SER A 65 6.13 1.62 -8.82
CA SER A 65 5.95 2.87 -9.57
C SER A 65 7.12 3.84 -9.38
N VAL A 66 7.62 4.00 -8.15
CA VAL A 66 8.77 4.86 -7.86
C VAL A 66 10.05 4.35 -8.55
N VAL A 67 10.24 3.04 -8.60
CA VAL A 67 11.37 2.44 -9.31
C VAL A 67 11.23 2.61 -10.82
N ASP A 68 10.04 2.40 -11.38
CA ASP A 68 9.77 2.58 -12.81
C ASP A 68 10.02 4.04 -13.23
N ASP A 69 9.55 5.01 -12.43
CA ASP A 69 9.79 6.44 -12.66
C ASP A 69 11.29 6.78 -12.61
N ALA A 70 12.03 6.18 -11.68
CA ALA A 70 13.48 6.37 -11.55
C ALA A 70 14.26 5.76 -12.71
N LEU A 71 13.84 4.59 -13.21
CA LEU A 71 14.44 3.94 -14.37
C LEU A 71 14.18 4.71 -15.68
N ALA A 72 13.11 5.49 -15.73
CA ALA A 72 12.78 6.36 -16.86
C ALA A 72 13.55 7.70 -16.85
N ASP A 73 14.27 8.04 -15.76
CA ASP A 73 15.09 9.26 -15.72
C ASP A 73 16.30 9.13 -16.67
N ARG A 74 16.57 10.21 -17.42
CA ARG A 74 17.72 10.27 -18.34
C ARG A 74 19.05 10.33 -17.59
N ASP A 75 19.04 10.80 -16.35
CA ASP A 75 20.19 10.76 -15.45
C ASP A 75 20.02 9.59 -14.45
N PRO A 76 20.77 8.49 -14.62
CA PRO A 76 20.69 7.34 -13.72
C PRO A 76 20.97 7.67 -12.26
N TRP A 77 21.87 8.64 -11.99
CA TRP A 77 22.20 9.04 -10.62
C TRP A 77 21.05 9.79 -9.96
N ARG A 78 20.36 10.65 -10.73
CA ARG A 78 19.17 11.36 -10.28
C ARG A 78 18.00 10.42 -10.01
N GLY A 79 17.76 9.45 -10.90
CA GLY A 79 16.77 8.39 -10.69
C GLY A 79 17.03 7.61 -9.41
N PHE A 80 18.26 7.09 -9.24
CA PHE A 80 18.67 6.36 -8.03
C PHE A 80 18.48 7.19 -6.76
N SER A 81 18.96 8.43 -6.75
CA SER A 81 18.87 9.31 -5.59
C SER A 81 17.42 9.59 -5.18
N THR A 82 16.52 9.75 -6.16
CA THR A 82 15.11 10.00 -5.91
C THR A 82 14.39 8.77 -5.35
N ALA A 83 14.67 7.57 -5.86
CA ALA A 83 13.99 6.35 -5.42
C ALA A 83 14.44 5.85 -4.03
N PHE A 84 15.72 6.06 -3.68
CA PHE A 84 16.35 5.44 -2.51
C PHE A 84 16.81 6.43 -1.43
N LEU A 85 17.20 7.66 -1.79
CA LEU A 85 17.79 8.62 -0.84
C LEU A 85 16.83 9.74 -0.45
N ALA A 86 15.76 9.97 -1.22
CA ALA A 86 14.73 10.92 -0.84
C ALA A 86 14.01 10.44 0.43
N PRO A 87 13.74 11.33 1.41
CA PRO A 87 12.98 10.97 2.60
C PRO A 87 11.62 10.47 2.17
N ARG A 88 11.41 9.16 2.27
CA ARG A 88 10.11 8.54 2.07
C ARG A 88 9.21 9.07 3.17
N ARG A 89 8.37 10.06 2.86
CA ARG A 89 7.23 10.39 3.72
C ARG A 89 6.52 9.07 3.98
N ALA A 90 6.39 8.70 5.26
CA ALA A 90 5.71 7.49 5.68
C ALA A 90 4.45 7.35 4.81
N ALA A 91 4.30 6.18 4.19
CA ALA A 91 3.25 5.85 3.23
C ALA A 91 1.87 5.96 3.90
N GLY A 92 1.40 7.18 4.10
CA GLY A 92 0.13 7.55 4.71
C GLY A 92 -0.80 8.28 3.73
N CYS A 93 -0.32 8.57 2.52
CA CYS A 93 -1.17 8.97 1.41
C CYS A 93 -1.24 7.81 0.41
N VAL A 94 -2.11 6.85 0.69
CA VAL A 94 -2.62 5.96 -0.35
C VAL A 94 -3.79 6.69 -1.01
N PRO A 95 -3.72 7.07 -2.30
CA PRO A 95 -4.91 7.41 -3.05
C PRO A 95 -5.69 6.11 -3.20
N THR A 96 -6.74 5.94 -2.39
CA THR A 96 -7.67 4.82 -2.53
C THR A 96 -8.38 4.94 -3.88
N SER A 97 -8.59 3.78 -4.50
CA SER A 97 -9.07 3.56 -5.85
C SER A 97 -10.25 4.45 -6.27
N HIS A 98 -9.98 5.51 -7.04
CA HIS A 98 -10.81 5.88 -8.18
C HIS A 98 -9.94 6.57 -9.23
N ARG A 99 -9.71 5.83 -10.32
CA ARG A 99 -9.08 6.31 -11.55
C ARG A 99 -9.78 7.59 -12.04
N PRO A 100 -9.05 8.65 -12.41
CA PRO A 100 -9.44 9.49 -13.51
C PRO A 100 -8.50 9.19 -14.68
N THR A 101 -9.01 8.46 -15.66
CA THR A 101 -8.46 8.50 -17.01
C THR A 101 -8.66 9.91 -17.56
N SER A 102 -7.63 10.74 -17.57
CA SER A 102 -7.26 11.63 -18.68
C SER A 102 -6.33 12.76 -18.22
N ARG A 103 -5.22 12.90 -18.96
CA ARG A 103 -4.49 14.14 -19.30
C ARG A 103 -4.24 15.18 -18.20
N CYS A 104 -2.95 15.41 -17.93
CA CYS A 104 -2.29 16.72 -18.09
C CYS A 104 -0.78 16.44 -18.26
N CYS A 105 -0.27 16.43 -19.50
CA CYS A 105 0.40 17.58 -20.12
C CYS A 105 1.86 17.70 -19.61
N SER A 106 2.82 17.15 -20.37
CA SER A 106 3.68 17.88 -21.33
C SER A 106 4.87 18.58 -20.67
N GLY A 107 6.08 18.14 -21.06
CA GLY A 107 7.35 18.52 -20.43
C GLY A 107 7.83 19.95 -20.69
N PRO A 108 8.97 20.34 -20.09
CA PRO A 108 9.62 21.60 -20.41
C PRO A 108 10.38 21.49 -21.73
N SER A 109 9.83 22.17 -22.74
CA SER A 109 10.57 22.61 -23.93
C SER A 109 11.69 23.56 -23.51
N ALA A 110 12.81 23.46 -24.23
CA ALA A 110 14.03 24.24 -24.07
C ALA A 110 13.83 25.76 -24.15
N ALA A 111 14.63 26.49 -23.35
CA ALA A 111 15.31 27.73 -23.70
C ALA A 111 16.55 27.87 -22.80
#